data_AF-A0A820K165-F1
#
_entry.id   AF-A0A820K165-F1
#
_cell.length_a   1.000
_cell.length_b   1.000
_cell.length_c   1.000
_cell.angle_alpha   90.00
_cell.angle_beta   90.00
_cell.angle_gamma   90.00
#
_symmetry.space_group_name_H-M   'P 1'
#
loop_
_entity.id
_entity.type
_entity.pdbx_description
1 polymer ?
#
loop_
_entity_poly.entity_id
_entity_poly.type
_entity_poly.pdbx_seq_one_letter_code
_entity_poly.pdbx_strand_id
1 'polypeptide(L)'
;LDGIQDQKRRDILYAVKHPYSTEQLEYQRYLADVHQLTKPQIKQRTLIVYTSLAEYYRRRANVTRHEDKDPICICEKEDLLAGLHEYKIHLSAGHFSYIWSHMSIQGESNEFLNLLFGELNEKRFAQVIKAYSKVDPSKTGYTNIDTIKKFVNLYGHPYAIHNRLSDEQLWTRFCDTFRFAID
;
A
#
# COMPACT_ATOMS: atom_id res chain seq x y z
N LEU A 1 19.50 -15.51 4.83
CA LEU A 1 18.54 -15.89 5.88
C LEU A 1 18.96 -15.29 7.24
N ASP A 2 20.26 -15.12 7.47
CA ASP A 2 20.85 -14.50 8.68
C ASP A 2 20.35 -13.08 9.02
N GLY A 3 20.20 -12.20 8.03
CA GLY A 3 19.74 -10.82 8.30
C GLY A 3 18.33 -10.70 8.89
N ILE A 4 17.45 -11.70 8.71
CA ILE A 4 16.08 -11.68 9.26
C ILE A 4 16.09 -12.07 10.75
N GLN A 5 16.98 -12.99 11.14
CA GLN A 5 17.13 -13.36 12.55
C GLN A 5 17.83 -12.25 13.35
N ASP A 6 18.76 -11.53 12.73
CA ASP A 6 19.49 -10.44 13.36
C ASP A 6 18.61 -9.20 13.59
N GLN A 7 17.73 -8.87 12.63
CA GLN A 7 16.74 -7.80 12.80
C GLN A 7 15.73 -8.13 13.90
N LYS A 8 15.16 -9.34 13.90
CA LYS A 8 14.27 -9.79 14.99
C LYS A 8 14.93 -9.69 16.36
N ARG A 9 16.22 -10.03 16.47
CA ARG A 9 16.98 -9.89 17.72
C ARG A 9 17.10 -8.43 18.13
N ARG A 10 17.39 -7.52 17.20
CA ARG A 10 17.47 -6.07 17.45
C ARG A 10 16.13 -5.49 17.87
N ASP A 11 15.05 -5.86 17.19
CA ASP A 11 13.69 -5.41 17.52
C ASP A 11 13.27 -5.88 18.91
N ILE A 12 13.56 -7.14 19.26
CA ILE A 12 13.33 -7.69 20.60
C ILE A 12 14.17 -6.92 21.63
N LEU A 13 15.46 -6.70 21.37
CA LEU A 13 16.34 -5.96 22.30
C LEU A 13 15.85 -4.52 22.50
N TYR A 14 15.36 -3.88 21.44
CA TYR A 14 14.82 -2.53 21.48
C TYR A 14 13.52 -2.47 22.28
N ALA A 15 12.59 -3.40 22.03
CA ALA A 15 11.32 -3.50 22.74
C ALA A 15 11.49 -3.85 24.23
N VAL A 16 12.53 -4.61 24.59
CA VAL A 16 12.90 -4.86 26.00
C VAL A 16 13.42 -3.59 26.68
N LYS A 17 14.17 -2.76 25.95
CA LYS A 17 14.70 -1.48 26.46
C LYS A 17 13.66 -0.36 26.48
N HIS A 18 12.67 -0.43 25.60
CA HIS A 18 11.59 0.54 25.44
C HIS A 18 10.27 -0.22 25.41
N PRO A 19 9.80 -0.70 26.58
CA PRO A 19 8.55 -1.44 26.65
C PRO A 19 7.40 -0.56 26.16
N TYR A 20 6.59 -1.10 25.26
CA TYR A 20 5.38 -0.46 24.80
C TYR A 20 4.44 -0.20 25.98
N SER A 21 3.75 0.95 25.95
CA SER A 21 2.64 1.20 26.87
C SER A 21 1.50 0.19 26.60
N THR A 22 0.63 -0.01 27.58
CA THR A 22 -0.58 -0.84 27.41
C THR A 22 -1.40 -0.43 26.19
N GLU A 23 -1.56 0.88 26.00
CA GLU A 23 -2.27 1.48 24.86
C GLU A 23 -1.60 1.13 23.52
N GLN A 24 -0.27 1.20 23.43
CA GLN A 24 0.46 0.82 22.22
C GLN A 24 0.34 -0.68 21.91
N LEU A 25 0.32 -1.54 22.93
CA LEU A 25 0.12 -2.99 22.75
C LEU A 25 -1.29 -3.31 22.26
N GLU A 26 -2.30 -2.64 22.82
CA GLU A 26 -3.69 -2.77 22.39
C GLU A 26 -3.86 -2.30 20.93
N TYR A 27 -3.24 -1.18 20.58
CA TYR A 27 -3.19 -0.68 19.21
C TYR A 27 -2.59 -1.66 18.22
N GLN A 28 -1.42 -2.24 18.55
CA GLN A 28 -0.77 -3.24 17.71
C GLN A 28 -1.61 -4.51 17.54
N ARG A 29 -2.25 -4.98 18.61
CA ARG A 29 -3.16 -6.14 18.55
C ARG A 29 -4.34 -5.86 17.63
N TYR A 30 -4.92 -4.68 17.75
CA TYR A 30 -6.07 -4.32 16.93
C TYR A 30 -5.75 -4.22 15.45
N LEU A 31 -4.64 -3.57 15.09
CA LEU A 31 -4.19 -3.51 13.71
C LEU A 31 -3.92 -4.92 13.15
N ALA A 32 -3.37 -5.82 13.98
CA ALA A 32 -3.18 -7.21 13.58
C ALA A 32 -4.52 -7.89 13.28
N ASP A 33 -5.56 -7.66 14.09
CA ASP A 33 -6.90 -8.21 13.87
C ASP A 33 -7.55 -7.67 12.59
N VAL A 34 -7.48 -6.35 12.35
CA VAL A 34 -7.91 -5.72 11.09
C VAL A 34 -7.22 -6.38 9.91
N HIS A 35 -5.89 -6.50 9.97
CA HIS A 35 -5.10 -7.08 8.88
C HIS A 35 -5.39 -8.58 8.67
N GLN A 36 -5.64 -9.32 9.73
CA GLN A 36 -6.03 -10.73 9.66
C GLN A 36 -7.36 -10.90 8.93
N LEU A 37 -8.29 -9.96 9.11
CA LEU A 37 -9.57 -9.94 8.42
C LEU A 37 -9.44 -9.49 6.95
N THR A 38 -8.68 -8.42 6.68
CA THR A 38 -8.66 -7.79 5.36
C THR A 38 -7.72 -8.50 4.38
N LYS A 39 -6.50 -8.87 4.81
CA LYS A 39 -5.47 -9.43 3.92
C LYS A 39 -5.94 -10.66 3.10
N PRO A 40 -6.69 -11.63 3.65
CA PRO A 40 -7.20 -12.76 2.88
C PRO A 40 -8.13 -12.34 1.72
N GLN A 41 -8.93 -11.29 1.92
CA GLN A 41 -9.93 -10.82 0.95
C GLN A 41 -9.33 -10.13 -0.28
N ILE A 42 -8.09 -9.66 -0.13
CA ILE A 42 -7.38 -8.87 -1.15
C ILE A 42 -6.09 -9.54 -1.63
N LYS A 43 -5.68 -10.68 -1.06
CA LYS A 43 -4.33 -11.28 -1.27
C LYS A 43 -3.91 -11.40 -2.74
N GLN A 44 -4.82 -11.71 -3.64
CA GLN A 44 -4.53 -11.88 -5.08
C GLN A 44 -4.68 -10.58 -5.88
N ARG A 45 -5.25 -9.54 -5.29
CA ARG A 45 -5.64 -8.29 -5.93
C ARG A 45 -5.17 -7.05 -5.16
N THR A 46 -4.22 -7.19 -4.23
CA THR A 46 -3.81 -6.13 -3.30
C THR A 46 -3.42 -4.86 -4.04
N LEU A 47 -2.59 -4.96 -5.08
CA LEU A 47 -2.14 -3.81 -5.85
C LEU A 47 -3.32 -3.06 -6.47
N ILE A 48 -4.16 -3.78 -7.21
CA ILE A 48 -5.33 -3.21 -7.92
C ILE A 48 -6.30 -2.60 -6.91
N VAL A 49 -6.62 -3.31 -5.83
CA VAL A 49 -7.55 -2.80 -4.82
C VAL A 49 -7.00 -1.57 -4.12
N TYR A 50 -5.71 -1.53 -3.79
CA TYR A 50 -5.07 -0.37 -3.20
C TYR A 50 -5.12 0.85 -4.14
N THR A 51 -4.69 0.68 -5.39
CA THR A 51 -4.66 1.79 -6.36
C THR A 51 -6.07 2.30 -6.67
N SER A 52 -7.01 1.38 -6.87
CA SER A 52 -8.40 1.74 -7.15
C SER A 52 -9.11 2.39 -5.95
N LEU A 53 -8.84 1.96 -4.71
CA LEU A 53 -9.36 2.67 -3.53
C LEU A 53 -8.75 4.06 -3.39
N ALA A 54 -7.44 4.20 -3.60
CA ALA A 54 -6.76 5.49 -3.54
C ALA A 54 -7.36 6.48 -4.56
N GLU A 55 -7.61 6.02 -5.78
CA GLU A 55 -8.30 6.78 -6.83
C GLU A 55 -9.76 7.10 -6.45
N TYR A 56 -10.51 6.09 -5.98
CA TYR A 56 -11.90 6.23 -5.55
C TYR A 56 -12.05 7.30 -4.49
N TYR A 57 -11.18 7.29 -3.48
CA TYR A 57 -11.15 8.26 -2.39
C TYR A 57 -10.69 9.63 -2.88
N ARG A 58 -9.63 9.71 -3.69
CA ARG A 58 -9.16 10.98 -4.26
C ARG A 58 -10.26 11.71 -5.05
N ARG A 59 -11.11 10.99 -5.78
CA ARG A 59 -12.22 11.56 -6.55
C ARG A 59 -13.37 12.12 -5.68
N ARG A 60 -13.48 11.66 -4.44
CA ARG A 60 -14.52 12.07 -3.48
C ARG A 60 -14.01 12.98 -2.38
N ALA A 61 -12.69 13.03 -2.23
CA ALA A 61 -12.04 13.80 -1.19
C ALA A 61 -12.13 15.31 -1.45
N ASN A 62 -12.29 16.05 -0.36
CA ASN A 62 -11.85 17.43 -0.30
C ASN A 62 -10.32 17.45 -0.25
N VAL A 63 -9.70 18.06 -1.26
CA VAL A 63 -8.24 18.10 -1.38
C VAL A 63 -7.69 19.37 -0.75
N THR A 64 -6.93 19.23 0.33
CA THR A 64 -6.18 20.33 0.93
C THR A 64 -4.76 20.36 0.36
N ARG A 65 -4.40 21.47 -0.27
CA ARG A 65 -3.05 21.68 -0.82
C ARG A 65 -2.25 22.57 0.11
N HIS A 66 -1.02 22.18 0.37
CA HIS A 66 0.00 23.04 0.97
C HIS A 66 1.13 23.19 -0.05
N GLU A 67 1.69 24.38 -0.20
CA GLU A 67 2.63 24.73 -1.28
C GLU A 67 3.86 23.80 -1.36
N ASP A 68 4.26 23.19 -0.24
CA ASP A 68 5.44 22.32 -0.13
C ASP A 68 5.14 20.87 0.27
N LYS A 69 3.87 20.44 0.26
CA LYS A 69 3.50 19.07 0.67
C LYS A 69 2.59 18.41 -0.35
N ASP A 70 2.66 17.08 -0.37
CA ASP A 70 1.70 16.28 -1.11
C ASP A 70 0.27 16.64 -0.68
N PRO A 71 -0.66 16.75 -1.63
CA PRO A 71 -2.05 17.08 -1.32
C PRO A 71 -2.65 16.04 -0.37
N ILE A 72 -3.29 16.52 0.70
CA ILE A 72 -4.01 15.67 1.65
C ILE A 72 -5.43 15.49 1.12
N CYS A 73 -5.88 14.25 1.04
CA CYS A 73 -7.21 13.88 0.58
C CYS A 73 -8.08 13.52 1.79
N ILE A 74 -9.06 14.38 2.13
CA ILE A 74 -9.99 14.15 3.24
C ILE A 74 -11.33 13.67 2.69
N CYS A 75 -11.73 12.46 3.07
CA CYS A 75 -13.01 11.84 2.71
C CYS A 75 -13.98 11.86 3.88
N GLU A 76 -15.28 11.96 3.58
CA GLU A 76 -16.31 11.71 4.57
C GLU A 76 -16.32 10.23 4.98
N LYS A 77 -16.87 9.95 6.17
CA LYS A 77 -16.93 8.59 6.72
C LYS A 77 -17.69 7.63 5.79
N GLU A 78 -18.77 8.12 5.19
CA GLU A 78 -19.63 7.41 4.26
C GLU A 78 -18.88 7.03 2.98
N ASP A 79 -18.00 7.91 2.48
CA ASP A 79 -17.18 7.65 1.30
C ASP A 79 -16.16 6.54 1.56
N LEU A 80 -15.51 6.55 2.74
CA LEU A 80 -14.59 5.49 3.12
C LEU A 80 -15.28 4.13 3.18
N LEU A 81 -16.46 4.07 3.80
CA LEU A 81 -17.30 2.87 3.87
C LEU A 81 -17.78 2.41 2.50
N ALA A 82 -18.22 3.34 1.65
CA ALA A 82 -18.67 3.04 0.29
C ALA A 82 -17.52 2.45 -0.56
N GLY A 83 -16.29 2.95 -0.40
CA GLY A 83 -15.11 2.37 -1.03
C GLY A 83 -14.86 0.92 -0.58
N LEU A 84 -14.91 0.63 0.73
CA LEU A 84 -14.78 -0.75 1.21
C LEU A 84 -15.82 -1.67 0.58
N HIS A 85 -17.08 -1.22 0.49
CA HIS A 85 -18.16 -1.97 -0.12
C HIS A 85 -17.93 -2.22 -1.63
N GLU A 86 -17.60 -1.17 -2.38
CA GLU A 86 -17.33 -1.22 -3.83
C GLU A 86 -16.26 -2.27 -4.18
N TYR A 87 -15.16 -2.28 -3.42
CA TYR A 87 -14.05 -3.20 -3.65
C TYR A 87 -14.18 -4.53 -2.90
N LYS A 88 -15.35 -4.79 -2.28
CA LYS A 88 -15.69 -6.05 -1.60
C LYS A 88 -14.72 -6.37 -0.46
N ILE A 89 -14.42 -5.39 0.37
CA ILE A 89 -13.65 -5.52 1.61
C ILE A 89 -14.65 -5.48 2.76
N HIS A 90 -14.81 -6.63 3.42
CA HIS A 90 -15.67 -6.77 4.58
C HIS A 90 -14.89 -6.39 5.83
N LEU A 91 -15.38 -5.36 6.51
CA LEU A 91 -14.86 -4.86 7.77
C LEU A 91 -16.05 -4.69 8.72
N SER A 92 -15.97 -5.20 9.96
CA SER A 92 -17.07 -4.99 10.91
C SER A 92 -17.15 -3.52 11.32
N ALA A 93 -18.34 -3.07 11.74
CA ALA A 93 -18.54 -1.70 12.20
C ALA A 93 -17.60 -1.34 13.37
N GLY A 94 -17.28 -2.30 14.24
CA GLY A 94 -16.28 -2.13 15.31
C GLY A 94 -14.89 -1.87 14.75
N HIS A 95 -14.41 -2.74 13.84
CA HIS A 95 -13.14 -2.57 13.13
C HIS A 95 -13.02 -1.21 12.44
N PHE A 96 -14.06 -0.80 11.71
CA PHE A 96 -14.08 0.51 11.09
C PHE A 96 -14.04 1.65 12.11
N SER A 97 -14.88 1.60 13.15
CA SER A 97 -14.98 2.67 14.16
C SER A 97 -13.67 2.91 14.89
N TYR A 98 -12.93 1.83 15.16
CA TYR A 98 -11.61 1.93 15.76
C TYR A 98 -10.57 2.52 14.81
N ILE A 99 -10.52 2.09 13.54
CA ILE A 99 -9.62 2.70 12.56
C ILE A 99 -9.91 4.20 12.52
N TRP A 100 -11.18 4.59 12.37
CA TRP A 100 -11.61 5.98 12.35
C TRP A 100 -11.18 6.78 13.58
N SER A 101 -11.26 6.21 14.78
CA SER A 101 -10.89 6.91 16.02
C SER A 101 -9.39 7.04 16.25
N HIS A 102 -8.57 6.23 15.57
CA HIS A 102 -7.11 6.23 15.71
C HIS A 102 -6.39 6.87 14.52
N MET A 103 -7.14 7.41 13.55
CA MET A 103 -6.57 8.25 12.52
C MET A 103 -6.08 9.56 13.13
N SER A 104 -4.86 9.96 12.80
CA SER A 104 -4.25 11.23 13.14
C SER A 104 -5.04 12.40 12.55
N ILE A 105 -5.54 12.24 11.32
CA ILE A 105 -6.41 13.19 10.65
C ILE A 105 -7.67 12.44 10.19
N GLN A 106 -8.82 12.79 10.79
CA GLN A 106 -10.08 12.14 10.43
C GLN A 106 -10.38 12.30 8.93
N GLY A 107 -10.72 11.19 8.29
CA GLY A 107 -11.03 11.16 6.86
C GLY A 107 -9.82 11.16 5.92
N GLU A 108 -8.58 11.28 6.43
CA GLU A 108 -7.40 11.20 5.55
C GLU A 108 -7.30 9.83 4.86
N SER A 109 -7.44 9.83 3.54
CA SER A 109 -7.55 8.57 2.79
C SER A 109 -6.27 7.75 2.77
N ASN A 110 -5.10 8.39 2.69
CA ASN A 110 -3.81 7.68 2.70
C ASN A 110 -3.54 7.01 4.06
N GLU A 111 -3.81 7.73 5.16
CA GLU A 111 -3.72 7.15 6.49
C GLU A 111 -4.68 5.97 6.65
N PHE A 112 -5.93 6.12 6.22
CA PHE A 112 -6.91 5.04 6.25
C PHE A 112 -6.44 3.80 5.48
N LEU A 113 -5.88 3.98 4.27
CA LEU A 113 -5.30 2.89 3.50
C LEU A 113 -4.12 2.24 4.23
N ASN A 114 -3.23 3.03 4.84
CA ASN A 114 -2.11 2.49 5.61
C ASN A 114 -2.57 1.66 6.81
N LEU A 115 -3.61 2.11 7.53
CA LEU A 115 -4.20 1.36 8.64
C LEU A 115 -4.86 0.05 8.14
N LEU A 116 -5.50 0.07 6.98
CA LEU A 116 -6.21 -1.07 6.40
C LEU A 116 -5.29 -2.15 5.83
N PHE A 117 -4.25 -1.75 5.10
CA PHE A 117 -3.33 -2.64 4.38
C PHE A 117 -2.06 -2.96 5.17
N GLY A 118 -1.69 -2.06 6.09
CA GLY A 118 -0.45 -2.09 6.85
C GLY A 118 0.73 -1.53 6.06
N GLU A 119 1.75 -1.12 6.79
CA GLU A 119 3.00 -0.64 6.20
C GLU A 119 3.80 -1.76 5.53
N LEU A 120 4.64 -1.36 4.57
CA LEU A 120 5.65 -2.25 4.02
C LEU A 120 6.66 -2.57 5.11
N ASN A 121 6.90 -3.87 5.37
CA ASN A 121 8.04 -4.25 6.19
C ASN A 121 9.36 -3.77 5.56
N GLU A 122 10.37 -3.58 6.39
CA GLU A 122 11.68 -3.02 6.00
C GLU A 122 12.29 -3.74 4.79
N LYS A 123 12.21 -5.07 4.75
CA LYS A 123 12.73 -5.86 3.63
C LYS A 123 12.03 -5.52 2.30
N ARG A 124 10.70 -5.43 2.31
CA ARG A 124 9.91 -5.06 1.13
C ARG A 124 10.17 -3.61 0.75
N PHE A 125 10.22 -2.71 1.73
CA PHE A 125 10.56 -1.31 1.51
C PHE A 125 11.92 -1.15 0.85
N ALA A 126 12.97 -1.80 1.37
CA ALA A 126 14.31 -1.77 0.78
C ALA A 126 14.34 -2.31 -0.65
N GLN A 127 13.53 -3.34 -0.96
CA GLN A 127 13.40 -3.84 -2.34
C GLN A 127 12.72 -2.83 -3.27
N VAL A 128 11.67 -2.15 -2.79
CA VAL A 128 10.99 -1.09 -3.54
C VAL A 128 11.93 0.06 -3.82
N ILE A 129 12.64 0.58 -2.81
CA ILE A 129 13.62 1.68 -2.98
C ILE A 129 14.71 1.29 -3.97
N LYS A 130 15.24 0.07 -3.87
CA LYS A 130 16.27 -0.44 -4.80
C LYS A 130 15.76 -0.59 -6.23
N ALA A 131 14.50 -0.99 -6.41
CA ALA A 131 13.89 -1.07 -7.74
C ALA A 131 13.63 0.33 -8.30
N TYR A 132 13.12 1.24 -7.47
CA TYR A 132 12.83 2.62 -7.84
C TYR A 132 14.10 3.37 -8.25
N SER A 133 15.20 3.22 -7.51
CA SER A 133 16.49 3.85 -7.84
C SER A 133 17.08 3.40 -9.18
N LYS A 134 16.64 2.25 -9.72
CA LYS A 134 17.04 1.81 -11.06
C LYS A 134 16.25 2.52 -12.15
N VAL A 135 14.96 2.76 -11.93
CA VAL A 135 14.07 3.38 -12.91
C VAL A 135 14.07 4.91 -12.83
N ASP A 136 14.53 5.50 -11.74
CA ASP A 136 14.80 6.93 -11.58
C ASP A 136 16.28 7.17 -11.18
N PRO A 137 17.23 7.03 -12.12
CA PRO A 137 18.65 7.28 -11.83
C PRO A 137 18.95 8.75 -11.54
N SER A 138 18.11 9.66 -12.05
CA SER A 138 18.23 11.10 -11.86
C SER A 138 17.75 11.60 -10.50
N LYS A 139 17.06 10.74 -9.72
CA LYS A 139 16.46 11.07 -8.43
C LYS A 139 15.52 12.28 -8.51
N THR A 140 14.77 12.37 -9.60
CA THR A 140 13.78 13.44 -9.78
C THR A 140 12.52 13.17 -8.99
N GLY A 141 12.31 11.93 -8.51
CA GLY A 141 11.07 11.48 -7.91
C GLY A 141 10.01 11.10 -8.94
N TYR A 142 10.36 11.11 -10.23
CA TYR A 142 9.47 10.79 -11.33
C TYR A 142 10.19 9.96 -12.39
N THR A 143 9.50 8.99 -12.98
CA THR A 143 10.01 8.22 -14.11
C THR A 143 8.93 8.09 -15.17
N ASN A 144 9.34 7.97 -16.44
CA ASN A 144 8.43 7.75 -17.55
C ASN A 144 8.34 6.26 -17.91
N ILE A 145 7.24 5.89 -18.59
CA ILE A 145 6.96 4.49 -18.91
C ILE A 145 8.01 3.88 -19.84
N ASP A 146 8.61 4.69 -20.72
CA ASP A 146 9.69 4.28 -21.62
C ASP A 146 10.98 3.94 -20.86
N THR A 147 11.28 4.65 -19.77
CA THR A 147 12.41 4.35 -18.90
C THR A 147 12.13 3.06 -18.14
N ILE A 148 10.94 2.89 -17.57
CA ILE A 148 10.53 1.64 -16.91
C ILE A 148 10.68 0.44 -17.87
N LYS A 149 10.26 0.59 -19.13
CA LYS A 149 10.34 -0.47 -20.15
C LYS A 149 11.75 -1.03 -20.33
N LYS A 150 12.78 -0.19 -20.17
CA LYS A 150 14.20 -0.60 -20.30
C LYS A 150 14.68 -1.49 -19.14
N PHE A 151 14.03 -1.42 -17.98
CA PHE A 151 14.45 -2.14 -16.78
C PHE A 151 13.55 -3.33 -16.42
N VAL A 152 12.37 -3.43 -17.02
CA VAL A 152 11.44 -4.56 -16.81
C VAL A 152 11.81 -5.72 -17.73
N ASN A 153 12.06 -6.89 -17.16
CA ASN A 153 12.29 -8.12 -17.91
C ASN A 153 10.97 -8.90 -18.08
N LEU A 154 10.36 -8.81 -19.26
CA LEU A 154 9.12 -9.54 -19.58
C LEU A 154 9.37 -11.00 -19.98
N TYR A 155 10.54 -11.31 -20.56
CA TYR A 155 10.92 -12.68 -20.95
C TYR A 155 10.98 -13.64 -19.76
N GLY A 156 11.35 -13.13 -18.58
CA GLY A 156 11.37 -13.91 -17.33
C GLY A 156 10.00 -14.10 -16.68
N HIS A 157 8.92 -13.54 -17.26
CA HIS A 157 7.59 -13.64 -16.67
C HIS A 157 7.02 -15.07 -16.85
N PRO A 158 6.38 -15.67 -15.82
CA PRO A 158 5.85 -17.02 -15.92
C PRO A 158 4.96 -17.26 -17.15
N TYR A 159 4.11 -16.29 -17.52
CA TYR A 159 3.27 -16.41 -18.72
C TYR A 159 4.01 -16.27 -20.05
N ALA A 160 5.16 -15.57 -20.10
CA ALA A 160 6.02 -15.56 -21.29
C ALA A 160 6.71 -16.93 -21.44
N ILE A 161 7.29 -17.46 -20.35
CA ILE A 161 7.99 -18.75 -20.33
C ILE A 161 7.07 -19.90 -20.79
N HIS A 162 5.79 -19.87 -20.41
CA HIS A 162 4.81 -20.88 -20.80
C HIS A 162 4.06 -20.54 -22.11
N ASN A 163 4.53 -19.55 -22.88
CA ASN A 163 3.92 -19.08 -24.15
C ASN A 163 2.42 -18.76 -24.04
N ARG A 164 1.96 -18.31 -22.86
CA ARG A 164 0.54 -17.97 -22.62
C ARG A 164 0.20 -16.55 -23.02
N LEU A 165 1.16 -15.63 -22.99
CA LEU A 165 1.01 -14.24 -23.40
C LEU A 165 2.27 -13.79 -24.13
N SER A 166 2.10 -12.91 -25.13
CA SER A 166 3.22 -12.22 -25.77
C SER A 166 3.80 -11.13 -24.87
N ASP A 167 5.03 -10.69 -25.15
CA ASP A 167 5.67 -9.57 -24.45
C ASP A 167 4.83 -8.29 -24.54
N GLU A 168 4.21 -8.04 -25.69
CA GLU A 168 3.32 -6.88 -25.86
C GLU A 168 2.08 -6.98 -24.95
N GLN A 169 1.45 -8.16 -24.88
CA GLN A 169 0.30 -8.37 -23.98
C GLN A 169 0.68 -8.24 -22.51
N LEU A 170 1.87 -8.71 -22.13
CA LEU A 170 2.40 -8.57 -20.78
C LEU A 170 2.72 -7.11 -20.45
N TRP A 171 3.31 -6.38 -21.41
CA TRP A 171 3.59 -4.96 -21.26
C TRP A 171 2.30 -4.14 -21.11
N THR A 172 1.29 -4.39 -21.93
CA THR A 172 -0.02 -3.73 -21.82
C THR A 172 -0.64 -4.00 -20.45
N ARG A 173 -0.67 -5.26 -20.01
CA ARG A 173 -1.17 -5.60 -18.66
C ARG A 173 -0.41 -4.89 -17.55
N PHE A 174 0.92 -4.81 -17.66
CA PHE A 174 1.74 -4.08 -16.71
C PHE A 174 1.38 -2.59 -16.70
N CYS A 175 1.29 -1.95 -17.87
CA CYS A 175 0.90 -0.54 -17.99
C CYS A 175 -0.50 -0.27 -17.43
N ASP A 176 -1.44 -1.17 -17.67
CA ASP A 176 -2.81 -1.07 -17.15
C ASP A 176 -2.84 -1.05 -15.62
N THR A 177 -1.88 -1.70 -14.93
CA THR A 177 -1.79 -1.59 -13.46
C THR A 177 -1.51 -0.18 -12.96
N PHE A 178 -0.91 0.68 -13.79
CA PHE A 178 -0.65 2.10 -13.45
C PHE A 178 -1.77 3.03 -13.93
N ARG A 179 -2.56 2.65 -14.92
CA ARG A 179 -3.70 3.46 -15.40
C ARG A 179 -4.77 3.62 -14.31
N PHE A 180 -5.07 2.55 -13.58
CA PHE A 180 -5.92 2.58 -12.37
C PHE A 180 -5.31 3.32 -11.16
N ALA A 181 -4.21 4.05 -11.35
CA ALA A 181 -3.60 4.90 -10.34
C ALA A 181 -3.45 6.36 -10.80
N ILE A 182 -3.64 6.65 -12.10
CA ILE A 182 -3.23 7.90 -12.76
C ILE A 182 -4.40 8.62 -13.47
N ASP A 183 -5.60 8.04 -13.57
CA ASP A 183 -6.81 8.74 -14.05
C ASP A 183 -7.65 9.34 -12.89
#